data_AF-A0A378KTE8-F1
#
_entry.id   AF-A0A378KTE8-F1
#
_cell.length_a   1.000
_cell.length_b   1.000
_cell.length_c   1.000
_cell.angle_alpha   90.00
_cell.angle_beta   90.00
_cell.angle_gamma   90.00
#
_symmetry.space_group_name_H-M   'P 1'
#
loop_
_entity.id
_entity.type
_entity.pdbx_description
1 polymer ?
#
loop_
_entity_poly.entity_id
_entity_poly.type
_entity_poly.pdbx_seq_one_letter_code
_entity_poly.pdbx_strand_id
1 'polypeptide(L)'
;MRKLVALTMIFSALNGYADKLHSYEKIKEAVANGQLVRIFVDYAQCSGPTKNYKMANYNSAYTPNEIAINNDAGYMAASMMHFTVNHPQFPNQPIYEFNRYTIASNGDVSISLIPLNAIDFTPLSNKITFKCKINESAQFFIENK
;
A
#
# COMPACT_ATOMS: atom_id res chain seq x y z
N MET A 1 -33.99 29.99 -40.25
CA MET A 1 -34.35 29.30 -39.00
C MET A 1 -34.36 27.81 -39.31
N ARG A 2 -33.63 26.87 -38.72
CA ARG A 2 -32.78 26.77 -37.53
C ARG A 2 -31.78 25.64 -37.88
N LYS A 3 -30.48 25.88 -37.84
CA LYS A 3 -29.48 24.80 -37.85
C LYS A 3 -29.49 24.21 -36.44
N LEU A 4 -30.17 23.07 -36.23
CA LEU A 4 -30.05 22.34 -34.97
C LEU A 4 -28.75 21.54 -35.02
N VAL A 5 -27.73 22.11 -34.41
CA VAL A 5 -26.51 21.44 -33.95
C VAL A 5 -26.95 20.46 -32.86
N ALA A 6 -27.07 19.18 -33.20
CA ALA A 6 -27.18 18.11 -32.21
C ALA A 6 -25.81 17.43 -32.12
N LEU A 7 -24.87 18.13 -31.47
CA LEU A 7 -23.63 17.54 -31.00
C LEU A 7 -24.00 16.70 -29.76
N THR A 8 -24.34 15.44 -29.98
CA THR A 8 -24.56 14.45 -28.93
C THR A 8 -23.25 14.26 -28.17
N MET A 9 -23.07 15.05 -27.12
CA MET A 9 -22.13 14.77 -26.04
C MET A 9 -22.60 13.51 -25.32
N ILE A 10 -22.29 12.36 -25.90
CA ILE A 10 -22.21 11.11 -25.15
C ILE A 10 -20.83 11.13 -24.49
N PHE A 11 -20.68 11.95 -23.45
CA PHE A 11 -19.67 11.66 -22.44
C PHE A 11 -20.15 10.40 -21.74
N SER A 12 -19.74 9.26 -22.26
CA SER A 12 -19.79 8.00 -21.56
C SER A 12 -19.25 8.24 -20.16
N ALA A 13 -20.12 8.17 -19.15
CA ALA A 13 -19.70 8.05 -17.78
C ALA A 13 -18.87 6.77 -17.69
N LEU A 14 -17.56 6.89 -17.88
CA LEU A 14 -16.62 5.83 -17.57
C LEU A 14 -16.77 5.62 -16.06
N ASN A 15 -17.43 4.53 -15.69
CA ASN A 15 -17.55 4.09 -14.31
C ASN A 15 -16.11 3.97 -13.75
N GLY A 16 -15.70 4.98 -13.00
CA GLY A 16 -14.33 5.16 -12.49
C GLY A 16 -14.03 4.20 -11.34
N TYR A 17 -14.11 2.90 -11.60
CA TYR A 17 -13.49 1.93 -10.71
C TYR A 17 -11.97 2.07 -10.85
N ALA A 18 -11.28 2.16 -9.71
CA ALA A 18 -9.83 2.14 -9.69
C ALA A 18 -9.34 0.83 -10.30
N ASP A 19 -8.58 0.91 -11.40
CA ASP A 19 -8.12 -0.28 -12.10
C ASP A 19 -7.18 -1.08 -11.21
N LYS A 20 -7.58 -2.32 -10.91
CA LYS A 20 -6.81 -3.24 -10.09
C LYS A 20 -5.61 -3.77 -10.86
N LEU A 21 -4.43 -3.68 -10.24
CA LEU A 21 -3.16 -4.13 -10.81
C LEU A 21 -2.85 -5.55 -10.34
N HIS A 22 -3.01 -6.51 -11.25
CA HIS A 22 -3.01 -7.94 -10.91
C HIS A 22 -1.63 -8.62 -10.89
N SER A 23 -0.54 -7.91 -11.18
CA SER A 23 0.80 -8.53 -11.21
C SER A 23 1.88 -7.51 -10.88
N TYR A 24 3.05 -8.03 -10.50
CA TYR A 24 4.24 -7.19 -10.30
C TYR A 24 4.52 -6.30 -11.51
N GLU A 25 4.43 -6.84 -12.73
CA GLU A 25 4.71 -6.05 -13.94
C GLU A 25 3.67 -4.96 -14.20
N LYS A 26 2.39 -5.20 -13.88
CA LYS A 26 1.37 -4.15 -13.99
C LYS A 26 1.55 -3.04 -12.96
N ILE A 27 1.99 -3.39 -11.76
CA ILE A 27 2.35 -2.41 -10.73
C ILE A 27 3.58 -1.62 -11.18
N LYS A 28 4.62 -2.30 -11.66
CA LYS A 28 5.85 -1.69 -12.15
C LYS A 28 5.58 -0.74 -13.33
N GLU A 29 4.78 -1.17 -14.30
CA GLU A 29 4.35 -0.36 -15.44
C GLU A 29 3.63 0.91 -14.98
N ALA A 30 2.67 0.79 -14.05
CA ALA A 30 1.94 1.93 -13.52
C ALA A 30 2.87 2.95 -12.83
N VAL A 31 3.78 2.47 -11.97
CA VAL A 31 4.78 3.31 -11.30
C VAL A 31 5.71 4.00 -12.31
N ALA A 32 6.22 3.26 -13.30
CA ALA A 32 7.09 3.81 -14.33
C ALA A 32 6.39 4.86 -15.21
N ASN A 33 5.07 4.74 -15.38
CA ASN A 33 4.24 5.71 -16.10
C ASN A 33 3.81 6.91 -15.22
N GLY A 34 4.33 7.02 -13.99
CA GLY A 34 4.04 8.13 -13.07
C GLY A 34 2.65 8.06 -12.43
N GLN A 35 1.99 6.90 -12.46
CA GLN A 35 0.69 6.71 -11.82
C GLN A 35 0.87 6.48 -10.31
N LEU A 36 -0.06 7.02 -9.52
CA LEU A 36 -0.13 6.74 -8.09
C LEU A 36 -0.73 5.36 -7.88
N VAL A 37 -0.04 4.51 -7.12
CA VAL A 37 -0.49 3.16 -6.80
C VAL A 37 -0.95 3.10 -5.35
N ARG A 38 -2.23 2.80 -5.13
CA ARG A 38 -2.75 2.48 -3.80
C ARG A 38 -2.49 1.02 -3.47
N ILE A 39 -1.95 0.78 -2.28
CA ILE A 39 -1.71 -0.54 -1.69
C ILE A 39 -2.78 -0.78 -0.63
N PHE A 40 -3.53 -1.87 -0.74
CA PHE A 40 -4.44 -2.37 0.28
C PHE A 40 -3.94 -3.71 0.80
N VAL A 41 -3.98 -3.90 2.11
CA VAL A 41 -3.47 -5.11 2.77
C VAL A 41 -4.50 -5.64 3.74
N ASP A 42 -4.82 -6.92 3.61
CA ASP A 42 -5.53 -7.71 4.60
C ASP A 42 -4.49 -8.54 5.39
N TYR A 43 -4.16 -8.08 6.60
CA TYR A 43 -3.14 -8.73 7.42
C TYR A 43 -3.57 -10.09 7.96
N ALA A 44 -4.89 -10.37 8.02
CA ALA A 44 -5.39 -11.68 8.45
C ALA A 44 -5.09 -12.78 7.41
N GLN A 45 -4.89 -12.39 6.15
CA GLN A 45 -4.48 -13.28 5.06
C GLN A 45 -2.95 -13.30 4.83
N CYS A 46 -2.18 -12.51 5.57
CA CYS A 46 -0.72 -12.59 5.56
C CYS A 46 -0.25 -13.66 6.54
N SER A 47 0.89 -14.30 6.25
CA SER A 47 1.66 -14.96 7.30
C SER A 47 2.50 -13.93 8.05
N GLY A 48 2.66 -14.08 9.36
CA GLY A 48 3.30 -13.07 10.20
C GLY A 48 3.35 -13.56 11.64
N PRO A 49 3.83 -12.76 12.61
CA PRO A 49 3.93 -13.23 13.98
C PRO A 49 2.53 -13.58 14.52
N THR A 50 2.25 -14.88 14.60
CA THR A 50 0.95 -15.45 15.01
C THR A 50 0.78 -15.51 16.53
N LYS A 51 1.83 -15.19 17.31
CA LYS A 51 1.75 -15.17 18.78
C LYS A 51 1.93 -13.75 19.31
N ASN A 52 0.88 -13.26 19.96
CA ASN A 52 0.83 -12.03 20.78
C ASN A 52 0.99 -10.69 20.06
N TYR A 53 1.02 -10.64 18.72
CA TYR A 53 0.98 -9.37 17.99
C TYR A 53 -0.47 -8.92 17.76
N LYS A 54 -0.83 -7.76 18.31
CA LYS A 54 -2.22 -7.28 18.39
C LYS A 54 -2.77 -6.69 17.07
N MET A 55 -2.04 -6.77 15.95
CA MET A 55 -2.52 -6.32 14.63
C MET A 55 -2.71 -7.46 13.61
N ALA A 56 -2.85 -8.72 14.06
CA ALA A 56 -3.02 -9.85 13.13
C ALA A 56 -4.34 -9.82 12.35
N ASN A 57 -5.38 -9.14 12.86
CA ASN A 57 -6.68 -8.98 12.20
C ASN A 57 -6.95 -7.49 11.92
N TYR A 58 -6.21 -6.93 10.96
CA TYR A 58 -6.28 -5.52 10.58
C TYR A 58 -6.26 -5.39 9.06
N ASN A 59 -6.82 -4.29 8.56
CA ASN A 59 -6.73 -3.91 7.15
C ASN A 59 -6.09 -2.54 7.05
N SER A 60 -5.17 -2.34 6.09
CA SER A 60 -4.62 -1.02 5.79
C SER A 60 -4.82 -0.64 4.33
N ALA A 61 -4.90 0.66 4.08
CA ALA A 61 -4.81 1.23 2.75
C ALA A 61 -3.81 2.38 2.79
N TYR A 62 -2.89 2.41 1.84
CA TYR A 62 -1.84 3.42 1.75
C TYR A 62 -1.53 3.70 0.28
N THR A 63 -1.54 4.97 -0.12
CA THR A 63 -0.94 5.39 -1.38
C THR A 63 0.42 6.01 -1.07
N PRO A 64 1.54 5.36 -1.43
CA PRO A 64 2.84 5.98 -1.31
C PRO A 64 2.97 7.21 -2.22
N ASN A 65 3.58 8.25 -1.69
CA ASN A 65 4.05 9.37 -2.51
C ASN A 65 5.24 8.99 -3.38
N GLU A 66 5.95 7.89 -3.04
CA GLU A 66 7.09 7.37 -3.77
C GLU A 66 7.12 5.83 -3.72
N ILE A 67 7.41 5.21 -4.88
CA ILE A 67 7.75 3.79 -5.00
C ILE A 67 9.04 3.69 -5.81
N ALA A 68 10.10 3.14 -5.20
CA ALA A 68 11.37 2.89 -5.87
C ALA A 68 11.34 1.53 -6.57
N ILE A 69 11.85 1.46 -7.80
CA ILE A 69 12.01 0.21 -8.57
C ILE A 69 13.50 -0.17 -8.57
N ASN A 70 13.85 -1.31 -7.97
CA ASN A 70 15.20 -1.88 -8.04
C ASN A 70 15.22 -3.01 -9.09
N ASN A 71 15.65 -2.68 -10.30
CA ASN A 71 15.69 -3.63 -11.42
C ASN A 71 16.73 -4.74 -11.23
N ASP A 72 17.87 -4.45 -10.60
CA ASP A 72 18.95 -5.42 -10.40
C ASP A 72 18.57 -6.49 -9.36
N ALA A 73 17.93 -6.06 -8.28
CA ALA A 73 17.50 -6.95 -7.20
C ALA A 73 16.08 -7.52 -7.39
N GLY A 74 15.35 -7.08 -8.42
CA GLY A 74 14.02 -7.60 -8.77
C GLY A 74 12.92 -7.29 -7.76
N TYR A 75 12.90 -6.08 -7.20
CA TYR A 75 11.82 -5.66 -6.31
C TYR A 75 11.46 -4.17 -6.44
N MET A 76 10.24 -3.83 -6.03
CA MET A 76 9.81 -2.46 -5.75
C MET A 76 9.70 -2.23 -4.25
N ALA A 77 9.97 -1.02 -3.78
CA ALA A 77 9.85 -0.68 -2.38
C ALA A 77 9.21 0.68 -2.16
N ALA A 78 8.38 0.74 -1.13
CA ALA A 78 7.81 1.97 -0.59
C ALA A 78 7.97 1.98 0.93
N SER A 79 7.95 3.16 1.52
CA SER A 79 7.91 3.29 2.96
C SER A 79 6.96 4.39 3.40
N MET A 80 6.55 4.35 4.66
CA MET A 80 5.84 5.44 5.30
C MET A 80 6.31 5.56 6.75
N MET A 81 6.30 6.78 7.24
CA MET A 81 6.40 7.08 8.66
C MET A 81 5.02 7.58 9.10
N HIS A 82 4.29 6.75 9.84
CA HIS A 82 2.92 7.04 10.27
C HIS A 82 2.92 7.43 11.74
N PHE A 83 2.62 8.70 12.05
CA PHE A 83 2.40 9.11 13.43
C PHE A 83 1.05 8.56 13.93
N THR A 84 1.03 8.00 15.14
CA THR A 84 -0.20 7.51 15.76
C THR A 84 -0.13 7.51 17.28
N VAL A 85 -1.31 7.55 17.90
CA VAL A 85 -1.54 7.24 19.33
C VAL A 85 -2.39 5.98 19.52
N ASN A 86 -2.75 5.33 18.42
CA ASN A 86 -3.70 4.22 18.35
C ASN A 86 -3.02 2.86 18.13
N HIS A 87 -1.69 2.77 18.22
CA HIS A 87 -1.00 1.51 18.00
C HIS A 87 -1.45 0.48 19.07
N PRO A 88 -1.98 -0.70 18.70
CA PRO A 88 -2.61 -1.62 19.66
C PRO A 88 -1.69 -2.15 20.77
N GLN A 89 -0.37 -2.16 20.55
CA GLN A 89 0.61 -2.51 21.58
C GLN A 89 1.06 -1.34 22.47
N PHE A 90 0.89 -0.09 22.01
CA PHE A 90 1.31 1.13 22.70
C PHE A 90 0.15 2.14 22.74
N PRO A 91 -1.00 1.79 23.36
CA PRO A 91 -2.19 2.62 23.33
C PRO A 91 -1.95 3.96 24.06
N ASN A 92 -2.44 5.06 23.48
CA ASN A 92 -2.31 6.44 23.98
C ASN A 92 -0.86 6.95 24.09
N GLN A 93 0.12 6.22 23.54
CA GLN A 93 1.50 6.68 23.47
C GLN A 93 1.75 7.27 22.07
N PRO A 94 2.25 8.51 21.95
CA PRO A 94 2.68 9.07 20.68
C PRO A 94 3.87 8.27 20.12
N ILE A 95 3.68 7.64 18.96
CA ILE A 95 4.73 6.86 18.28
C ILE A 95 4.73 7.16 16.78
N TYR A 96 5.84 6.82 16.12
CA TYR A 96 5.88 6.64 14.67
C TYR A 96 5.91 5.14 14.34
N GLU A 97 5.05 4.70 13.42
CA GLU A 97 5.18 3.41 12.77
C GLU A 97 6.00 3.60 11.50
N PHE A 98 7.26 3.13 11.50
CA PHE A 98 8.02 3.04 10.28
C PHE A 98 7.65 1.75 9.55
N ASN A 99 6.87 1.89 8.49
CA ASN A 99 6.41 0.78 7.66
C ASN A 99 7.20 0.75 6.35
N ARG A 100 7.63 -0.45 5.94
CA ARG A 100 8.25 -0.69 4.64
C ARG A 100 7.52 -1.80 3.91
N TYR A 101 7.13 -1.51 2.68
CA TYR A 101 6.49 -2.42 1.74
C TYR A 101 7.53 -2.80 0.69
N THR A 102 7.77 -4.09 0.52
CA THR A 102 8.62 -4.62 -0.56
C THR A 102 7.78 -5.56 -1.40
N ILE A 103 7.74 -5.33 -2.70
CA ILE A 103 7.00 -6.12 -3.69
C ILE A 103 8.05 -6.81 -4.55
N ALA A 104 8.18 -8.12 -4.43
CA ALA A 104 9.15 -8.90 -5.20
C ALA A 104 8.57 -9.29 -6.57
N SER A 105 9.46 -9.51 -7.55
CA SER A 105 9.08 -9.88 -8.93
C SER A 105 8.28 -11.18 -9.04
N ASN A 106 8.42 -12.09 -8.06
CA ASN A 106 7.65 -13.32 -7.96
C ASN A 106 6.23 -13.13 -7.39
N GLY A 107 5.85 -11.91 -7.03
CA GLY A 107 4.54 -11.58 -6.47
C GLY A 107 4.44 -11.66 -4.95
N ASP A 108 5.53 -11.99 -4.25
CA ASP A 108 5.58 -11.91 -2.79
C ASP A 108 5.61 -10.45 -2.34
N VAL A 109 4.88 -10.16 -1.26
CA VAL A 109 4.84 -8.84 -0.64
C VAL A 109 5.29 -8.94 0.80
N SER A 110 6.34 -8.22 1.18
CA SER A 110 6.82 -8.17 2.56
C SER A 110 6.50 -6.81 3.15
N ILE A 111 5.80 -6.79 4.28
CA ILE A 111 5.46 -5.56 5.00
C ILE A 111 6.12 -5.63 6.36
N SER A 112 7.10 -4.76 6.60
CA SER A 112 7.76 -4.67 7.90
C SER A 112 7.37 -3.40 8.64
N LEU A 113 7.17 -3.52 9.94
CA LEU A 113 6.83 -2.42 10.84
C LEU A 113 7.87 -2.34 11.96
N ILE A 114 8.32 -1.13 12.27
CA ILE A 114 9.10 -0.81 13.47
C ILE A 114 8.37 0.34 14.19
N PRO A 115 7.85 0.14 15.41
CA PRO A 115 7.31 1.23 16.21
C PRO A 115 8.47 2.00 16.86
N LEU A 116 8.46 3.31 16.71
CA LEU A 116 9.49 4.22 17.20
C LEU A 116 8.88 5.21 18.18
N ASN A 117 9.58 5.51 19.27
CA ASN A 117 9.19 6.61 20.15
C ASN A 117 9.17 7.93 19.36
N ALA A 118 8.09 8.72 19.48
CA ALA A 118 7.94 9.95 18.71
C ALA A 118 8.91 11.08 19.12
N ILE A 119 9.56 10.97 20.28
CA ILE A 119 10.49 11.98 20.82
C ILE A 119 11.91 11.74 20.30
N ASP A 120 12.42 10.52 20.44
CA ASP A 120 13.83 10.18 20.20
C ASP A 120 14.06 9.13 19.11
N PHE A 121 12.99 8.65 18.47
CA PHE A 121 13.01 7.62 17.42
C PHE A 121 13.62 6.28 17.86
N THR A 122 13.75 6.04 19.16
CA THR A 122 14.21 4.74 19.67
C THR A 122 13.18 3.66 19.33
N PRO A 123 13.59 2.48 18.82
CA PRO A 123 12.67 1.37 18.58
C PRO A 123 12.03 0.89 19.87
N LEU A 124 10.70 0.84 19.90
CA LEU A 124 9.91 0.34 21.03
C LEU A 124 9.73 -1.19 20.99
N SER A 125 10.05 -1.82 19.86
CA SER A 125 10.08 -3.27 19.71
C SER A 125 11.05 -3.68 18.59
N ASN A 126 11.28 -5.00 18.50
CA ASN A 126 11.90 -5.59 17.33
C ASN A 126 11.04 -5.34 16.08
N LYS A 127 11.69 -5.35 14.91
CA LYS A 127 11.04 -5.29 13.60
C LYS A 127 10.07 -6.47 13.44
N ILE A 128 8.82 -6.16 13.15
CA ILE A 128 7.80 -7.13 12.77
C ILE A 128 7.76 -7.23 11.25
N THR A 129 7.46 -8.40 10.71
CA THR A 129 7.32 -8.59 9.26
C THR A 129 6.17 -9.53 8.96
N PHE A 130 5.27 -9.06 8.09
CA PHE A 130 4.22 -9.82 7.46
C PHE A 130 4.66 -10.21 6.05
N LYS A 131 4.33 -11.43 5.66
CA LYS A 131 4.53 -12.00 4.34
C LYS A 131 3.16 -12.21 3.72
N CYS A 132 2.90 -11.43 2.70
CA CYS A 132 1.66 -11.31 1.97
C CYS A 132 1.91 -11.63 0.49
N LYS A 133 0.87 -11.61 -0.33
CA LYS A 133 0.97 -11.94 -1.76
C LYS A 133 0.01 -11.12 -2.61
N ILE A 134 0.45 -10.72 -3.80
CA ILE A 134 -0.38 -9.97 -4.76
C ILE A 134 -1.67 -10.77 -5.07
N ASN A 135 -2.80 -10.07 -5.14
CA ASN A 135 -4.16 -10.60 -5.36
C ASN A 135 -4.74 -11.46 -4.24
N GLU A 136 -3.94 -11.88 -3.26
CA GLU A 136 -4.42 -12.61 -2.09
C GLU A 136 -4.57 -11.62 -0.93
N SER A 137 -3.53 -11.46 -0.12
CA SER A 137 -3.50 -10.57 1.04
C SER A 137 -3.08 -9.13 0.73
N ALA A 138 -2.49 -8.87 -0.44
CA ALA A 138 -2.12 -7.52 -0.88
C ALA A 138 -2.75 -7.20 -2.25
N GLN A 139 -3.45 -6.08 -2.33
CA GLN A 139 -4.17 -5.61 -3.51
C GLN A 139 -3.62 -4.25 -3.94
N PHE A 140 -3.51 -4.03 -5.25
CA PHE A 140 -2.91 -2.81 -5.81
C PHE A 140 -3.87 -2.18 -6.80
N PHE A 141 -3.98 -0.85 -6.79
CA PHE A 141 -4.91 -0.11 -7.62
C PHE A 141 -4.27 1.17 -8.14
N ILE A 142 -4.65 1.62 -9.33
CA ILE A 142 -4.37 2.99 -9.76
C ILE A 142 -5.29 3.94 -8.98
N GLU A 143 -4.73 4.94 -8.31
CA GLU A 143 -5.52 5.98 -7.67
C GLU A 143 -5.96 7.01 -8.72
N ASN A 144 -7.26 7.01 -9.04
CA ASN A 144 -7.86 8.01 -9.92
C ASN A 144 -7.91 9.34 -9.15
N LYS A 145 -7.36 10.40 -9.76
CA LYS A 145 -7.44 11.78 -9.24
C LYS A 145 -8.82 12.39 -9.50
#